data_AF-A0A3N5ND88-F1
#
_entry.id   AF-A0A3N5ND88-F1
#
_cell.length_a   1.000
_cell.length_b   1.000
_cell.length_c   1.000
_cell.angle_alpha   90.00
_cell.angle_beta   90.00
_cell.angle_gamma   90.00
#
_symmetry.space_group_name_H-M   'P 1'
#
loop_
_entity.id
_entity.type
_entity.pdbx_description
1 polymer ?
#
loop_
_entity_poly.entity_id
_entity_poly.type
_entity_poly.pdbx_seq_one_letter_code
_entity_poly.pdbx_strand_id
1 'polypeptide(L)'
;MKGYTATALLLICCKFTVHAQVISVSASASPDSIMIGDRVEYRLRVEAQEGVDFRLPVIADTLSGAVEVLHPLSADTVHSGNRLVVEHVFRVTSFEAGIHEIPSQRVVYSAGPLTDTAFSRPLYLAVFEPEVDTSARIMPIKPPINTPVTLREALPWIGLGMAAWLVASLVYALVWMYRQRGRDAAIFPLKPVEPAHVIAFRELDRLKEEQLWEKGMIKEFYTRLTGIARQYIERQYGIPAMERTTREILEA
;
A
#
# COMPACT_ATOMS: atom_id res chain seq x y z
N MET A 1 50.84 -98.12 -35.09
CA MET A 1 50.74 -96.96 -34.17
C MET A 1 50.31 -95.77 -35.03
N LYS A 2 49.18 -95.08 -34.88
CA LYS A 2 48.48 -94.61 -33.68
C LYS A 2 46.99 -94.49 -34.02
N GLY A 3 46.11 -94.97 -33.13
CA GLY A 3 44.67 -94.76 -33.22
C GLY A 3 44.30 -93.42 -32.58
N TYR A 4 43.42 -92.66 -33.22
CA TYR A 4 42.88 -91.41 -32.69
C TYR A 4 41.60 -91.72 -31.92
N THR A 5 41.64 -91.59 -30.60
CA THR A 5 40.46 -91.71 -29.73
C THR A 5 39.73 -90.37 -29.69
N ALA A 6 38.51 -90.35 -30.19
CA ALA A 6 37.58 -89.24 -30.10
C ALA A 6 37.03 -89.15 -28.67
N THR A 7 37.40 -88.13 -27.91
CA THR A 7 36.79 -87.80 -26.62
C THR A 7 35.62 -86.87 -26.84
N ALA A 8 34.40 -87.40 -26.71
CA ALA A 8 33.17 -86.63 -26.71
C ALA A 8 33.02 -85.89 -25.36
N LEU A 9 33.03 -84.55 -25.41
CA LEU A 9 32.81 -83.68 -24.26
C LEU A 9 31.30 -83.53 -24.01
N LEU A 10 30.79 -84.15 -22.96
CA LEU A 10 29.39 -84.08 -22.55
C LEU A 10 29.12 -82.74 -21.85
N LEU A 11 28.53 -81.78 -22.58
CA LEU A 11 28.08 -80.50 -22.06
C LEU A 11 26.79 -80.69 -21.23
N ILE A 12 26.93 -80.66 -19.90
CA ILE A 12 25.81 -80.63 -18.96
C ILE A 12 25.22 -79.22 -18.97
N CYS A 13 24.15 -79.02 -19.74
CA CYS A 13 23.32 -77.81 -19.69
C CYS A 13 22.48 -77.80 -18.40
N CYS A 14 23.02 -77.23 -17.32
CA CYS A 14 22.23 -76.90 -16.14
C CYS A 14 21.24 -75.79 -16.50
N LYS A 15 19.93 -76.11 -16.51
CA LYS A 15 18.85 -75.14 -16.71
C LYS A 15 18.72 -74.26 -15.46
N PHE A 16 19.53 -73.22 -15.35
CA PHE A 16 19.30 -72.15 -14.38
C PHE A 16 18.05 -71.36 -14.78
N THR A 17 16.97 -71.52 -14.02
CA THR A 17 15.81 -70.63 -14.07
C THR A 17 16.19 -69.31 -13.41
N VAL A 18 16.69 -68.38 -14.22
CA VAL A 18 16.88 -66.99 -13.82
C VAL A 18 15.53 -66.41 -13.41
N HIS A 19 15.36 -66.07 -12.14
CA HIS A 19 14.18 -65.33 -11.69
C HIS A 19 14.25 -63.91 -12.25
N ALA A 20 13.28 -63.57 -13.10
CA ALA A 20 13.14 -62.22 -13.63
C ALA A 20 12.87 -61.23 -12.48
N GLN A 21 13.43 -60.02 -12.58
CA GLN A 21 13.28 -58.99 -11.56
C GLN A 21 11.80 -58.62 -11.40
N VAL A 22 11.25 -58.85 -10.20
CA VAL A 22 9.82 -58.68 -9.86
C VAL A 22 9.47 -57.20 -9.64
N ILE A 23 10.43 -56.43 -9.14
CA ILE A 23 10.34 -54.98 -8.94
C ILE A 23 11.70 -54.32 -9.16
N SER A 24 11.73 -53.11 -9.69
CA SER A 24 12.92 -52.27 -9.82
C SER A 24 12.65 -50.89 -9.24
N VAL A 25 13.63 -50.32 -8.55
CA VAL A 25 13.56 -48.97 -7.97
C VAL A 25 14.75 -48.18 -8.50
N SER A 26 14.48 -47.00 -9.06
CA SER A 26 15.50 -46.11 -9.59
C SER A 26 15.27 -44.69 -9.09
N ALA A 27 16.36 -43.99 -8.82
CA ALA A 27 16.36 -42.62 -8.38
C ALA A 27 17.27 -41.82 -9.32
N SER A 28 16.86 -40.64 -9.73
CA SER A 28 17.64 -39.76 -10.60
C SER A 28 17.42 -38.29 -10.24
N ALA A 29 18.42 -37.46 -10.54
CA ALA A 29 18.31 -36.01 -10.48
C ALA A 29 18.70 -35.45 -11.85
N SER A 30 17.96 -34.45 -12.33
CA SER A 30 18.23 -33.79 -13.61
C SER A 30 18.11 -32.28 -13.44
N PRO A 31 19.21 -31.51 -13.60
CA PRO A 31 20.60 -31.96 -13.81
C PRO A 31 21.21 -32.67 -12.57
N ASP A 32 22.33 -33.36 -12.74
CA ASP A 32 23.11 -33.97 -11.64
C ASP A 32 24.10 -32.99 -10.97
N SER A 33 24.13 -31.77 -11.48
CA SER A 33 24.99 -30.67 -11.04
C SER A 33 24.22 -29.36 -11.03
N ILE A 34 24.38 -28.57 -9.95
CA ILE A 34 23.68 -27.31 -9.73
C ILE A 34 24.58 -26.28 -9.02
N MET A 35 24.21 -25.00 -9.05
CA MET A 35 24.82 -24.01 -8.13
C MET A 35 24.12 -24.03 -6.77
N ILE A 36 24.76 -23.46 -5.74
CA ILE A 36 24.12 -23.24 -4.44
C ILE A 36 22.78 -22.50 -4.62
N GLY A 37 21.71 -23.05 -4.04
CA GLY A 37 20.37 -22.48 -4.07
C GLY A 37 19.58 -22.73 -5.35
N ASP A 38 20.17 -23.38 -6.35
CA ASP A 38 19.44 -23.83 -7.54
C ASP A 38 18.47 -24.97 -7.20
N ARG A 39 17.50 -25.17 -8.09
CA ARG A 39 16.44 -26.18 -7.93
C ARG A 39 16.66 -27.30 -8.92
N VAL A 40 16.60 -28.54 -8.44
CA VAL A 40 16.73 -29.75 -9.26
C VAL A 40 15.51 -30.66 -9.08
N GLU A 41 15.15 -31.37 -10.14
CA GLU A 41 14.11 -32.39 -10.08
C GLU A 41 14.71 -33.73 -9.68
N TYR A 42 14.28 -34.23 -8.53
CA TYR A 42 14.57 -35.57 -8.07
C TYR A 42 13.40 -36.50 -8.42
N ARG A 43 13.65 -37.57 -9.17
CA ARG A 43 12.64 -38.53 -9.60
C ARG A 43 12.90 -39.88 -8.94
N LEU A 44 11.89 -40.39 -8.23
CA LEU A 44 11.85 -41.75 -7.73
C LEU A 44 10.90 -42.58 -8.59
N ARG A 45 11.44 -43.55 -9.31
CA ARG A 45 10.68 -44.41 -10.24
C ARG A 45 10.71 -45.85 -9.77
N VAL A 46 9.53 -46.43 -9.60
CA VAL A 46 9.31 -47.82 -9.22
C VAL A 46 8.61 -48.55 -10.37
N GLU A 47 9.21 -49.62 -10.87
CA GLU A 47 8.59 -50.49 -11.86
C GLU A 47 8.33 -51.86 -11.26
N ALA A 48 7.08 -52.28 -11.16
CA ALA A 48 6.66 -53.56 -10.61
C ALA A 48 5.94 -54.40 -11.67
N GLN A 49 6.05 -55.73 -11.58
CA GLN A 49 5.20 -56.62 -12.38
C GLN A 49 3.73 -56.52 -11.92
N GLU A 50 2.80 -56.82 -12.81
CA GLU A 50 1.37 -56.81 -12.48
C GLU A 50 1.05 -57.78 -11.33
N GLY A 51 0.24 -57.33 -10.35
CA GLY A 51 -0.10 -58.10 -9.14
C GLY A 51 0.91 -58.00 -7.99
N VAL A 52 1.93 -57.15 -8.11
CA VAL A 52 2.86 -56.81 -7.01
C VAL A 52 2.40 -55.53 -6.33
N ASP A 53 2.02 -55.63 -5.06
CA ASP A 53 1.68 -54.46 -4.23
C ASP A 53 2.95 -53.88 -3.61
N PHE A 54 3.09 -52.55 -3.58
CA PHE A 54 4.24 -51.90 -2.95
C PHE A 54 3.86 -50.59 -2.25
N ARG A 55 4.72 -50.16 -1.34
CA ARG A 55 4.60 -48.89 -0.62
C ARG A 55 5.82 -48.03 -0.86
N LEU A 56 5.58 -46.81 -1.37
CA LEU A 56 6.62 -45.80 -1.56
C LEU A 56 7.16 -45.31 -0.20
N PRO A 57 8.44 -44.89 -0.13
CA PRO A 57 8.98 -44.26 1.06
C PRO A 57 8.28 -42.93 1.33
N VAL A 58 8.10 -42.62 2.62
CA VAL A 58 7.65 -41.28 3.03
C VAL A 58 8.89 -40.39 3.06
N ILE A 59 8.99 -39.52 2.06
CA ILE A 59 10.01 -38.48 2.00
C ILE A 59 9.39 -37.22 2.62
N ALA A 60 9.98 -36.74 3.72
CA ALA A 60 9.59 -35.51 4.40
C ALA A 60 10.31 -34.31 3.77
N ASP A 61 10.82 -33.40 4.59
CA ASP A 61 11.41 -32.13 4.14
C ASP A 61 12.89 -32.27 3.70
N THR A 62 13.49 -33.45 3.87
CA THR A 62 14.93 -33.65 3.66
C THR A 62 15.21 -35.04 3.08
N LEU A 63 16.01 -35.10 2.01
CA LEU A 63 16.47 -36.36 1.40
C LEU A 63 17.81 -36.82 1.97
N SER A 64 18.71 -35.87 2.22
CA SER A 64 19.98 -36.05 2.92
C SER A 64 20.34 -34.75 3.64
N GLY A 65 21.27 -34.76 4.59
CA GLY A 65 21.52 -33.60 5.47
C GLY A 65 21.69 -32.25 4.76
N ALA A 66 22.23 -32.26 3.53
CA ALA A 66 22.43 -31.06 2.72
C ALA A 66 21.45 -30.91 1.53
N VAL A 67 20.55 -31.87 1.30
CA VAL A 67 19.58 -31.86 0.19
C VAL A 67 18.16 -31.76 0.76
N GLU A 68 17.57 -30.59 0.59
CA GLU A 68 16.24 -30.24 1.10
C GLU A 68 15.16 -30.46 0.04
N VAL A 69 14.00 -30.94 0.48
CA VAL A 69 12.81 -31.10 -0.36
C VAL A 69 11.96 -29.85 -0.21
N LEU A 70 11.74 -29.14 -1.32
CA LEU A 70 10.88 -27.98 -1.33
C LEU A 70 9.42 -28.42 -1.31
N HIS A 71 8.97 -29.09 -2.37
CA HIS A 71 7.60 -29.62 -2.47
C HIS A 71 7.55 -30.80 -3.46
N PRO A 72 6.59 -31.73 -3.31
CA PRO A 72 6.28 -32.72 -4.34
C PRO A 72 5.67 -32.03 -5.56
N LEU A 73 6.11 -32.41 -6.77
CA LEU A 73 5.63 -31.87 -8.04
C LEU A 73 4.48 -32.72 -8.60
N SER A 74 4.66 -34.04 -8.67
CA SER A 74 3.67 -34.98 -9.17
C SER A 74 3.93 -36.40 -8.69
N ALA A 75 2.88 -37.21 -8.69
CA ALA A 75 2.95 -38.65 -8.52
C ALA A 75 2.09 -39.30 -9.61
N ASP A 76 2.74 -39.78 -10.66
CA ASP A 76 2.06 -40.35 -11.83
C ASP A 76 2.22 -41.86 -11.85
N THR A 77 1.10 -42.55 -12.12
CA THR A 77 1.04 -44.01 -12.26
C THR A 77 0.71 -44.33 -13.70
N VAL A 78 1.62 -45.01 -14.39
CA VAL A 78 1.46 -45.43 -15.78
C VAL A 78 1.50 -46.96 -15.84
N HIS A 79 0.46 -47.55 -16.42
CA HIS A 79 0.47 -48.97 -16.80
C HIS A 79 1.13 -49.12 -18.17
N SER A 80 2.25 -49.83 -18.23
CA SER A 80 2.98 -50.11 -19.48
C SER A 80 3.02 -51.62 -19.72
N GLY A 81 2.05 -52.13 -20.47
CA GLY A 81 1.89 -53.57 -20.72
C GLY A 81 1.64 -54.34 -19.41
N ASN A 82 2.48 -55.35 -19.13
CA ASN A 82 2.41 -56.20 -17.93
C ASN A 82 3.17 -55.62 -16.72
N ARG A 83 3.43 -54.31 -16.71
CA ARG A 83 4.20 -53.61 -15.67
C ARG A 83 3.49 -52.34 -15.21
N LEU A 84 3.49 -52.15 -13.90
CA LEU A 84 3.06 -50.93 -13.23
C LEU A 84 4.29 -50.05 -13.01
N VAL A 85 4.28 -48.84 -13.58
CA VAL A 85 5.34 -47.85 -13.40
C VAL A 85 4.78 -46.68 -12.60
N VAL A 86 5.39 -46.39 -11.45
CA VAL A 86 5.04 -45.23 -10.62
C VAL A 86 6.23 -44.31 -10.55
N GLU A 87 6.02 -43.04 -10.91
CA GLU A 87 7.04 -41.99 -10.85
C GLU A 87 6.60 -40.89 -9.89
N HIS A 88 7.46 -40.57 -8.93
CA HIS A 88 7.25 -39.46 -7.99
C HIS A 88 8.35 -38.43 -8.19
N VAL A 89 7.95 -37.21 -8.55
CA VAL A 89 8.88 -36.10 -8.82
C VAL A 89 8.85 -35.13 -7.65
N PHE A 90 10.03 -34.83 -7.12
CA PHE A 90 10.24 -33.87 -6.05
C PHE A 90 11.10 -32.72 -6.56
N ARG A 91 10.81 -31.50 -6.12
CA ARG A 91 11.72 -30.39 -6.31
C ARG A 91 12.62 -30.26 -5.09
N VAL A 92 13.92 -30.32 -5.31
CA VAL A 92 14.91 -30.32 -4.23
C VAL A 92 15.97 -29.24 -4.48
N THR A 93 16.67 -28.85 -3.42
CA THR A 93 17.74 -27.83 -3.46
C THR A 93 18.81 -28.14 -2.42
N SER A 94 19.93 -27.43 -2.50
CA SER A 94 21.02 -27.51 -1.53
C SER A 94 21.70 -26.15 -1.38
N PHE A 95 22.07 -25.83 -0.15
CA PHE A 95 22.75 -24.58 0.20
C PHE A 95 24.23 -24.78 0.57
N GLU A 96 24.71 -26.03 0.57
CA GLU A 96 26.09 -26.38 0.89
C GLU A 96 26.82 -26.77 -0.38
N ALA A 97 28.02 -26.22 -0.60
CA ALA A 97 28.87 -26.63 -1.71
C ALA A 97 29.40 -28.05 -1.49
N GLY A 98 29.61 -28.79 -2.58
CA GLY A 98 30.24 -30.11 -2.57
C GLY A 98 29.41 -31.19 -3.25
N ILE A 99 29.87 -32.43 -3.11
CA ILE A 99 29.17 -33.60 -3.64
C ILE A 99 28.34 -34.19 -2.52
N HIS A 100 27.02 -34.13 -2.67
CA HIS A 100 26.08 -34.63 -1.67
C HIS A 100 25.51 -35.97 -2.08
N GLU A 101 25.63 -36.95 -1.19
CA GLU A 101 24.98 -38.25 -1.37
C GLU A 101 23.51 -38.16 -0.97
N ILE A 102 22.63 -38.58 -1.87
CA ILE A 102 21.22 -38.87 -1.61
C ILE A 102 21.13 -40.39 -1.40
N PRO A 103 20.73 -40.84 -0.19
CA PRO A 103 20.75 -42.25 0.17
C PRO A 103 19.76 -43.06 -0.66
N SER A 104 20.06 -44.36 -0.77
CA SER A 104 19.16 -45.34 -1.38
C SER A 104 17.76 -45.30 -0.77
N GLN A 105 16.76 -45.17 -1.63
CA GLN A 105 15.36 -45.18 -1.24
C GLN A 105 14.85 -46.61 -1.14
N ARG A 106 14.22 -46.92 0.00
CA ARG A 106 13.64 -48.24 0.26
C ARG A 106 12.18 -48.30 -0.20
N VAL A 107 11.80 -49.38 -0.87
CA VAL A 107 10.42 -49.68 -1.28
C VAL A 107 10.09 -51.09 -0.81
N VAL A 108 9.12 -51.20 0.09
CA VAL A 108 8.64 -52.50 0.57
C VAL A 108 7.57 -52.99 -0.39
N TYR A 109 7.67 -54.25 -0.84
CA TYR A 109 6.74 -54.85 -1.79
C TYR A 109 6.29 -56.23 -1.33
N SER A 110 5.13 -56.66 -1.82
CA SER A 110 4.55 -57.98 -1.58
C SER A 110 4.15 -58.61 -2.90
N ALA A 111 4.68 -59.80 -3.17
CA ALA A 111 4.39 -60.60 -4.35
C ALA A 111 3.81 -61.95 -3.87
N GLY A 112 2.48 -62.01 -3.75
CA GLY A 112 1.80 -63.16 -3.15
C GLY A 112 2.17 -63.34 -1.66
N PRO A 113 2.71 -64.50 -1.23
CA PRO A 113 3.08 -64.74 0.17
C PRO A 113 4.45 -64.13 0.56
N LEU A 114 5.22 -63.60 -0.40
CA LEU A 114 6.55 -63.05 -0.15
C LEU A 114 6.44 -61.55 0.08
N THR A 115 6.96 -61.08 1.22
CA THR A 115 7.23 -59.66 1.46
C THR A 115 8.74 -59.44 1.49
N ASP A 116 9.20 -58.47 0.70
CA ASP A 116 10.61 -58.16 0.56
C ASP A 116 10.81 -56.65 0.32
N THR A 117 12.06 -56.19 0.26
CA THR A 117 12.42 -54.77 0.09
C THR A 117 13.35 -54.56 -1.09
N ALA A 118 12.97 -53.63 -1.97
CA ALA A 118 13.80 -53.17 -3.06
C ALA A 118 14.42 -51.80 -2.72
N PHE A 119 15.63 -51.55 -3.21
CA PHE A 119 16.36 -50.32 -2.96
C PHE A 119 16.73 -49.62 -4.27
N SER A 120 16.63 -48.30 -4.31
CA SER A 120 17.29 -47.52 -5.35
C SER A 120 18.80 -47.55 -5.16
N ARG A 121 19.54 -47.17 -6.21
CA ARG A 121 20.95 -46.81 -6.06
C ARG A 121 21.06 -45.46 -5.32
N PRO A 122 22.13 -45.24 -4.54
CA PRO A 122 22.43 -43.90 -4.04
C PRO A 122 22.77 -43.00 -5.22
N LEU A 123 22.45 -41.72 -5.08
CA LEU A 123 22.66 -40.70 -6.10
C LEU A 123 23.57 -39.60 -5.54
N TYR A 124 24.43 -39.04 -6.38
CA TYR A 124 25.32 -37.95 -5.98
C TYR A 124 24.91 -36.69 -6.72
N LEU A 125 24.70 -35.60 -5.99
CA LEU A 125 24.39 -34.27 -6.52
C LEU A 125 25.59 -33.37 -6.30
N ALA A 126 26.15 -32.83 -7.38
CA ALA A 126 27.25 -31.87 -7.30
C ALA A 126 26.71 -30.43 -7.16
N VAL A 127 27.10 -29.74 -6.10
CA VAL A 127 26.69 -28.36 -5.82
C VAL A 127 27.91 -27.46 -5.87
N PHE A 128 27.89 -26.52 -6.80
CA PHE A 128 29.00 -25.61 -7.08
C PHE A 128 28.76 -24.24 -6.47
N GLU A 129 29.85 -23.60 -6.06
CA GLU A 129 29.87 -22.19 -5.71
C GLU A 129 30.07 -21.33 -6.95
N PRO A 130 29.49 -20.12 -6.98
CA PRO A 130 29.82 -19.15 -8.01
C PRO A 130 31.30 -18.79 -7.94
N GLU A 131 31.98 -18.82 -9.09
CA GLU A 131 33.39 -18.46 -9.17
C GLU A 131 33.57 -16.96 -8.85
N VAL A 132 34.37 -16.69 -7.82
CA VAL A 132 34.74 -15.33 -7.43
C VAL A 132 36.20 -15.07 -7.78
N ASP A 133 36.44 -14.09 -8.65
CA ASP A 133 37.80 -13.63 -8.95
C ASP A 133 38.36 -12.88 -7.74
N THR A 134 39.18 -13.58 -6.94
CA THR A 134 39.85 -13.01 -5.77
C THR A 134 41.06 -12.14 -6.14
N SER A 135 41.51 -12.17 -7.40
CA SER A 135 42.57 -11.29 -7.90
C SER A 135 42.02 -9.91 -8.28
N ALA A 136 40.73 -9.82 -8.58
CA ALA A 136 40.06 -8.56 -8.84
C ALA A 136 40.08 -7.67 -7.57
N ARG A 137 40.33 -6.38 -7.79
CA ARG A 137 40.27 -5.39 -6.71
C ARG A 137 38.87 -5.38 -6.09
N ILE A 138 38.79 -5.46 -4.76
CA ILE A 138 37.55 -5.29 -4.01
C ILE A 138 36.90 -3.95 -4.41
N MET A 139 35.73 -4.04 -5.02
CA MET A 139 34.96 -2.86 -5.44
C MET A 139 34.19 -2.28 -4.25
N PRO A 140 33.98 -0.96 -4.20
CA PRO A 140 33.08 -0.37 -3.22
C PRO A 140 31.66 -0.91 -3.42
N ILE A 141 30.89 -0.95 -2.33
CA ILE A 141 29.48 -1.34 -2.35
C ILE A 141 28.73 -0.45 -3.35
N LYS A 142 27.97 -1.07 -4.26
CA LYS A 142 27.16 -0.33 -5.22
C LYS A 142 26.17 0.58 -4.46
N PRO A 143 26.07 1.87 -4.81
CA PRO A 143 25.08 2.72 -4.19
C PRO A 143 23.67 2.21 -4.49
N PRO A 144 22.68 2.54 -3.65
CA PRO A 144 21.28 2.22 -3.93
C PRO A 144 20.88 2.75 -5.31
N ILE A 145 20.12 1.93 -6.04
CA ILE A 145 19.57 2.35 -7.33
C ILE A 145 18.51 3.42 -7.04
N ASN A 146 18.64 4.59 -7.69
CA ASN A 146 17.59 5.59 -7.67
C ASN A 146 16.38 5.04 -8.43
N THR A 147 15.31 4.68 -7.72
CA THR A 147 14.01 4.37 -8.30
C THR A 147 13.21 5.66 -8.41
N PRO A 148 13.13 6.31 -9.60
CA PRO A 148 12.39 7.55 -9.73
C PRO A 148 10.92 7.32 -9.37
N VAL A 149 10.36 8.23 -8.57
CA VAL A 149 8.95 8.17 -8.18
C VAL A 149 8.06 8.16 -9.42
N THR A 150 7.17 7.18 -9.51
CA THR A 150 6.24 7.08 -10.62
C THR A 150 5.01 7.96 -10.37
N LEU A 151 4.37 8.47 -11.44
CA LEU A 151 3.14 9.24 -11.32
C LEU A 151 2.03 8.47 -10.59
N ARG A 152 2.02 7.14 -10.71
CA ARG A 152 1.06 6.26 -10.01
C ARG A 152 1.25 6.28 -8.50
N GLU A 153 2.49 6.30 -8.03
CA GLU A 153 2.80 6.41 -6.61
C GLU A 153 2.49 7.81 -6.04
N ALA A 154 2.62 8.86 -6.86
CA ALA A 154 2.34 10.25 -6.47
C ALA A 154 0.84 10.59 -6.45
N LEU A 155 0.04 9.96 -7.31
CA LEU A 155 -1.41 10.19 -7.47
C LEU A 155 -2.22 10.19 -6.15
N PRO A 156 -2.08 9.21 -5.23
CA PRO A 156 -2.83 9.22 -3.97
C PRO A 156 -2.48 10.42 -3.08
N TRP A 157 -1.21 10.82 -3.05
CA TRP A 157 -0.75 11.97 -2.27
C TRP A 157 -1.25 13.29 -2.85
N ILE A 158 -1.24 13.42 -4.18
CA ILE A 158 -1.81 14.57 -4.88
C ILE A 158 -3.33 14.64 -4.61
N GLY A 159 -4.03 13.50 -4.68
CA GLY A 159 -5.46 13.42 -4.37
C GLY A 159 -5.78 13.83 -2.93
N LEU A 160 -4.98 13.38 -1.96
CA LEU A 160 -5.12 13.76 -0.56
C LEU A 160 -4.86 15.26 -0.37
N GLY A 161 -3.82 15.80 -1.01
CA GLY A 161 -3.52 17.24 -0.99
C GLY A 161 -4.67 18.08 -1.56
N MET A 162 -5.23 17.66 -2.70
CA MET A 162 -6.40 18.32 -3.30
C MET A 162 -7.64 18.25 -2.39
N ALA A 163 -7.89 17.09 -1.77
CA ALA A 163 -9.01 16.92 -0.85
C ALA A 163 -8.86 17.83 0.39
N ALA A 164 -7.67 17.89 0.99
CA ALA A 164 -7.38 18.75 2.12
C ALA A 164 -7.56 20.24 1.76
N TRP A 165 -7.10 20.64 0.56
CA TRP A 165 -7.26 22.01 0.06
C TRP A 165 -8.75 22.36 -0.14
N LEU A 166 -9.54 21.43 -0.68
CA LEU A 166 -10.98 21.60 -0.86
C LEU A 166 -11.69 21.77 0.50
N VAL A 167 -11.37 20.94 1.48
CA VAL A 167 -11.93 21.08 2.85
C VAL A 167 -11.53 22.42 3.48
N ALA A 168 -10.27 22.83 3.38
CA ALA A 168 -9.80 24.10 3.93
C ALA A 168 -10.52 25.29 3.28
N SER A 169 -10.69 25.28 1.96
CA SER A 169 -11.42 26.34 1.24
C SER A 169 -12.90 26.41 1.63
N LEU A 170 -13.55 25.25 1.84
CA LEU A 170 -14.94 25.18 2.30
C LEU A 170 -15.09 25.76 3.71
N VAL A 171 -14.21 25.38 4.63
CA VAL A 171 -14.20 25.93 6.00
C VAL A 171 -13.97 27.43 5.99
N TYR A 172 -13.01 27.91 5.19
CA TYR A 172 -12.75 29.34 5.03
C TYR A 172 -13.97 30.09 4.51
N ALA A 173 -14.65 29.57 3.47
CA ALA A 173 -15.85 30.16 2.92
C ALA A 173 -16.99 30.23 3.96
N LEU A 174 -17.20 29.16 4.73
CA LEU A 174 -18.21 29.11 5.80
C LEU A 174 -17.92 30.13 6.90
N VAL A 175 -16.67 30.24 7.35
CA VAL A 175 -16.25 31.23 8.35
C VAL A 175 -16.43 32.65 7.81
N TRP A 176 -16.06 32.90 6.56
CA TRP A 176 -16.24 34.20 5.91
C TRP A 176 -17.72 34.59 5.82
N MET A 177 -18.59 33.68 5.39
CA MET A 177 -20.05 33.90 5.33
C MET A 177 -20.65 34.17 6.72
N TYR A 178 -20.22 33.41 7.75
CA TYR A 178 -20.69 33.63 9.12
C TYR A 178 -20.28 35.01 9.65
N ARG A 179 -19.05 35.46 9.37
CA ARG A 179 -18.58 36.80 9.76
C ARG A 179 -19.27 37.93 9.02
N GLN A 180 -19.67 37.73 7.77
CA GLN A 180 -20.43 38.73 7.00
C GLN A 180 -21.85 38.90 7.56
N ARG A 181 -22.52 37.82 7.96
CA ARG A 181 -23.87 37.88 8.56
C ARG A 181 -23.94 38.71 9.85
N GLY A 182 -22.84 38.84 10.58
CA GLY A 182 -22.75 39.69 11.78
C GLY A 182 -22.52 41.18 11.50
N ARG A 183 -22.25 41.57 10.25
CA ARG A 183 -21.98 42.97 9.87
C ARG A 183 -23.20 43.71 9.31
N ASP A 184 -24.23 42.98 8.89
CA ASP A 184 -25.45 43.57 8.33
C ASP A 184 -26.51 43.90 9.40
N ALA A 185 -26.22 43.65 10.68
CA ALA A 185 -27.07 44.09 11.78
C ALA A 185 -26.63 45.48 12.26
N ALA A 186 -27.52 46.45 12.08
CA ALA A 186 -27.47 47.83 12.60
C ALA A 186 -26.77 48.89 11.73
N ILE A 187 -27.29 49.11 10.52
CA ILE A 187 -27.42 50.50 10.03
C ILE A 187 -28.84 50.94 10.37
N PHE A 188 -29.06 51.38 11.62
CA PHE A 188 -30.25 52.18 11.89
C PHE A 188 -30.14 53.43 11.02
N PRO A 189 -31.08 53.73 10.11
CA PRO A 189 -31.06 54.99 9.42
C PRO A 189 -31.22 56.08 10.48
N LEU A 190 -30.18 56.86 10.71
CA LEU A 190 -30.27 58.08 11.51
C LEU A 190 -31.46 58.87 10.98
N LYS A 191 -32.46 59.10 11.85
CA LYS A 191 -33.63 59.90 11.51
C LYS A 191 -33.12 61.21 10.88
N PRO A 192 -33.54 61.59 9.66
CA PRO A 192 -33.08 62.81 9.04
C PRO A 192 -33.31 63.98 10.00
N VAL A 193 -32.26 64.71 10.33
CA VAL A 193 -32.35 65.89 11.21
C VAL A 193 -33.23 66.92 10.50
N GLU A 194 -34.29 67.39 11.18
CA GLU A 194 -35.17 68.43 10.62
C GLU A 194 -34.32 69.67 10.26
N PRO A 195 -34.51 70.29 9.08
CA PRO A 195 -33.73 71.47 8.70
C PRO A 195 -33.87 72.61 9.71
N ALA A 196 -32.77 73.35 9.96
CA ALA A 196 -32.71 74.39 10.99
C ALA A 196 -33.80 75.47 10.83
N HIS A 197 -34.09 75.88 9.59
CA HIS A 197 -35.12 76.90 9.30
C HIS A 197 -36.53 76.42 9.66
N VAL A 198 -36.84 75.12 9.49
CA VAL A 198 -38.18 74.57 9.83
C VAL A 198 -38.44 74.68 11.32
N ILE A 199 -37.42 74.41 12.15
CA ILE A 199 -37.53 74.52 13.59
C ILE A 199 -37.65 75.99 14.01
N ALA A 200 -36.84 76.87 13.41
CA ALA A 200 -36.87 78.30 13.69
C ALA A 200 -38.22 78.93 13.36
N PHE A 201 -38.80 78.64 12.18
CA PHE A 201 -40.13 79.15 11.81
C PHE A 201 -41.22 78.66 12.76
N ARG A 202 -41.18 77.38 13.16
CA ARG A 202 -42.13 76.82 14.13
C ARG A 202 -42.06 77.52 15.48
N GLU A 203 -40.87 77.90 15.93
CA GLU A 203 -40.68 78.63 17.18
C GLU A 203 -41.08 80.11 17.07
N LEU A 204 -40.83 80.75 15.92
CA LEU A 204 -41.29 82.11 15.63
C LEU A 204 -42.82 82.21 15.59
N ASP A 205 -43.49 81.24 14.96
CA ASP A 205 -44.95 81.18 14.89
C ASP A 205 -45.55 81.04 16.30
N ARG A 206 -44.98 80.18 17.15
CA ARG A 206 -45.36 80.07 18.56
C ARG A 206 -45.17 81.38 19.32
N LEU A 207 -44.04 82.06 19.15
CA LEU A 207 -43.78 83.34 19.81
C LEU A 207 -44.78 84.42 19.37
N LYS A 208 -45.20 84.40 18.11
CA LYS A 208 -46.21 85.30 17.56
C LYS A 208 -47.59 85.04 18.17
N GLU A 209 -47.98 83.77 18.30
CA GLU A 209 -49.27 83.38 18.92
C GLU A 209 -49.37 83.79 20.39
N GLU A 210 -48.26 83.80 21.12
CA GLU A 210 -48.23 84.18 22.54
C GLU A 210 -48.51 85.67 22.80
N GLN A 211 -48.34 86.53 21.77
CA GLN A 211 -48.60 87.99 21.81
C GLN A 211 -48.01 88.68 23.05
N LEU A 212 -46.79 88.30 23.46
CA LEU A 212 -46.14 88.78 24.68
C LEU A 212 -45.97 90.31 24.70
N TRP A 213 -45.82 90.94 23.54
CA TRP A 213 -45.72 92.40 23.40
C TRP A 213 -47.01 93.14 23.82
N GLU A 214 -48.17 92.51 23.68
CA GLU A 214 -49.49 93.13 23.91
C GLU A 214 -49.84 93.02 25.40
N LYS A 215 -49.28 92.00 26.06
CA LYS A 215 -49.36 91.76 27.50
C LYS A 215 -48.36 92.60 28.31
N GLY A 216 -47.64 93.54 27.67
CA GLY A 216 -46.62 94.38 28.30
C GLY A 216 -45.30 93.66 28.60
N MET A 217 -45.14 92.40 28.21
CA MET A 217 -43.93 91.57 28.45
C MET A 217 -42.89 91.75 27.33
N ILE A 218 -42.56 93.01 27.03
CA ILE A 218 -41.70 93.38 25.89
C ILE A 218 -40.29 92.78 26.03
N LYS A 219 -39.72 92.78 27.24
CA LYS A 219 -38.37 92.25 27.50
C LYS A 219 -38.29 90.74 27.19
N GLU A 220 -39.30 89.99 27.59
CA GLU A 220 -39.36 88.54 27.36
C GLU A 220 -39.51 88.23 25.88
N PHE A 221 -40.35 88.98 25.17
CA PHE A 221 -40.50 88.88 23.73
C PHE A 221 -39.16 89.02 23.00
N TYR A 222 -38.39 90.09 23.27
CA TYR A 222 -37.08 90.29 22.64
C TYR A 222 -36.06 89.23 23.05
N THR A 223 -36.09 88.75 24.29
CA THR A 223 -35.19 87.70 24.77
C THR A 223 -35.44 86.39 24.00
N ARG A 224 -36.71 85.99 23.83
CA ARG A 224 -37.06 84.78 23.08
C ARG A 224 -36.80 84.94 21.59
N LEU A 225 -37.13 86.09 21.01
CA LEU A 225 -36.89 86.37 19.59
C LEU A 225 -35.40 86.26 19.24
N THR A 226 -34.54 86.89 20.04
CA THR A 226 -33.08 86.83 19.83
C THR A 226 -32.53 85.43 20.10
N GLY A 227 -33.09 84.69 21.06
CA GLY A 227 -32.75 83.29 21.31
C GLY A 227 -33.05 82.38 20.12
N ILE A 228 -34.23 82.50 19.51
CA ILE A 228 -34.62 81.72 18.32
C ILE A 228 -33.67 82.04 17.14
N ALA A 229 -33.34 83.31 16.93
CA ALA A 229 -32.41 83.72 15.87
C ALA A 229 -30.99 83.16 16.10
N ARG A 230 -30.48 83.18 17.34
CA ARG A 230 -29.17 82.60 17.69
C ARG A 230 -29.17 81.09 17.50
N GLN A 231 -30.22 80.39 17.94
CA GLN A 231 -30.33 78.94 17.76
C GLN A 231 -30.43 78.53 16.28
N TYR A 232 -31.09 79.33 15.45
CA TYR A 232 -31.10 79.15 14.00
C TYR A 232 -29.68 79.26 13.41
N ILE A 233 -28.95 80.31 13.77
CA ILE A 233 -27.56 80.51 13.30
C ILE A 233 -26.68 79.33 13.73
N GLU A 234 -26.82 78.88 14.96
CA GLU A 234 -26.04 77.76 15.50
C GLU A 234 -26.32 76.44 14.79
N ARG A 235 -27.58 76.14 14.49
CA ARG A 235 -27.95 74.92 13.76
C ARG A 235 -27.63 74.98 12.26
N GLN A 236 -27.71 76.15 11.65
CA GLN A 236 -27.48 76.32 10.20
C GLN A 236 -25.99 76.44 9.85
N TYR A 237 -25.21 77.13 10.69
CA TYR A 237 -23.81 77.47 10.42
C TYR A 237 -22.82 76.82 11.39
N GLY A 238 -23.29 76.14 12.44
CA GLY A 238 -22.42 75.45 13.42
C GLY A 238 -21.65 76.39 14.36
N ILE A 239 -22.02 77.66 14.43
CA ILE A 239 -21.39 78.67 15.28
C ILE A 239 -22.12 78.70 16.63
N PRO A 240 -21.44 78.64 17.79
CA PRO A 240 -22.08 78.66 19.11
C PRO A 240 -22.65 80.05 19.43
N ALA A 241 -23.71 80.45 18.73
CA ALA A 241 -24.28 81.79 18.74
C ALA A 241 -24.96 82.12 20.07
N MET A 242 -25.37 81.11 20.84
CA MET A 242 -25.92 81.32 22.19
C MET A 242 -24.86 81.86 23.17
N GLU A 243 -23.60 81.48 22.99
CA GLU A 243 -22.48 81.81 23.88
C GLU A 243 -21.68 83.05 23.43
N ARG A 244 -22.02 83.60 22.24
CA ARG A 244 -21.29 84.71 21.62
C ARG A 244 -22.07 86.03 21.66
N THR A 245 -21.32 87.13 21.65
CA THR A 245 -21.90 88.46 21.44
C THR A 245 -22.23 88.69 19.97
N THR A 246 -23.10 89.67 19.64
CA THR A 246 -23.49 89.95 18.25
C THR A 246 -22.29 90.26 17.36
N ARG A 247 -21.25 90.92 17.90
CA ARG A 247 -20.02 91.22 17.15
C ARG A 247 -19.23 89.94 16.85
N GLU A 248 -19.07 89.07 17.83
CA GLU A 248 -18.39 87.77 17.69
C GLU A 248 -19.13 86.81 16.75
N ILE A 249 -20.45 86.93 16.61
CA ILE A 249 -21.23 86.13 15.63
C ILE A 249 -20.96 86.61 14.20
N LEU A 250 -20.80 87.92 13.98
CA LEU A 250 -20.57 88.49 12.65
C LEU A 250 -19.13 88.30 12.14
N GLU A 251 -18.17 88.08 13.04
CA GLU A 251 -16.75 87.83 12.71
C GLU A 251 -16.43 86.33 12.53
N ALA A 252 -17.37 85.44 12.83
CA ALA A 252 -17.23 83.98 12.79
C ALA A 252 -17.53 83.39 11.41
#